data_AF-A0A416C9A2-F1
#
_entry.id   AF-A0A416C9A2-F1
#
_cell.length_a   1.000
_cell.length_b   1.000
_cell.length_c   1.000
_cell.angle_alpha   90.00
_cell.angle_beta   90.00
_cell.angle_gamma   90.00
#
_symmetry.space_group_name_H-M   'P 1'
#
loop_
_entity.id
_entity.type
_entity.pdbx_description
1 polymer ?
#
loop_
_entity_poly.entity_id
_entity_poly.type
_entity_poly.pdbx_seq_one_letter_code
_entity_poly.pdbx_strand_id
1 'polypeptide(L)'
;MKIVKKDGSITNVNAEMLEKMINESVKTTSVPLMPSQVKKISAYVIGKADEYGKPIPTDKIQFMIKKCIQQITSKISKEQKTEKEVLSRKEMKIARKFANIYTSIYLREGPEAFAVRVKQDFEYKFVNNAISFVAQRLADINIAIKDGTLQEENREKRENEVLSVIEIVDDDTKLAS
;
A
#
# COMPACT_ATOMS: atom_id res chain seq x y z
N MET A 1 25.07 -16.16 -9.16
CA MET A 1 25.91 -14.99 -9.47
C MET A 1 27.12 -14.97 -8.53
N LYS A 2 28.31 -14.54 -8.96
CA LYS A 2 29.47 -14.36 -8.09
C LYS A 2 29.68 -12.88 -7.78
N ILE A 3 29.78 -12.55 -6.50
CA ILE A 3 30.00 -11.18 -6.03
C ILE A 3 31.34 -11.08 -5.32
N VAL A 4 32.02 -9.94 -5.43
CA VAL A 4 33.18 -9.60 -4.62
C VAL A 4 32.77 -8.59 -3.55
N LYS A 5 32.97 -8.99 -2.29
CA LYS A 5 32.71 -8.17 -1.10
C LYS A 5 33.81 -7.12 -0.92
N LYS A 6 33.57 -6.16 -0.02
CA LYS A 6 34.53 -5.08 0.30
C LYS A 6 35.85 -5.59 0.87
N ASP A 7 35.83 -6.76 1.51
CA ASP A 7 37.01 -7.46 2.04
C ASP A 7 37.75 -8.28 0.96
N GLY A 8 37.34 -8.20 -0.30
CA GLY A 8 37.91 -8.96 -1.41
C GLY A 8 37.43 -10.41 -1.51
N SER A 9 36.63 -10.90 -0.56
CA SER A 9 36.11 -12.26 -0.59
C SER A 9 35.04 -12.44 -1.67
N ILE A 10 35.03 -13.60 -2.31
CA ILE A 10 34.06 -13.95 -3.36
C ILE A 10 32.96 -14.80 -2.76
N THR A 11 31.70 -14.45 -3.02
CA THR A 11 30.53 -15.22 -2.55
C THR A 11 29.58 -15.53 -3.70
N ASN A 12 28.99 -16.72 -3.67
CA ASN A 12 27.92 -17.11 -4.57
C ASN A 12 26.59 -16.59 -4.03
N VAL A 13 25.93 -15.74 -4.82
CA VAL A 13 24.58 -15.24 -4.54
C VAL A 13 23.58 -16.02 -5.39
N ASN A 14 22.63 -16.67 -4.71
CA ASN A 14 21.45 -17.28 -5.30
C ASN A 14 20.25 -16.31 -5.22
N ALA A 15 19.11 -16.71 -5.81
CA ALA A 15 17.91 -15.88 -5.83
C ALA A 15 17.41 -15.53 -4.42
N GLU A 16 17.45 -16.48 -3.48
CA GLU A 16 16.98 -16.28 -2.10
C GLU A 16 17.83 -15.25 -1.33
N MET A 17 19.16 -15.31 -1.46
CA MET A 17 20.07 -14.31 -0.89
C MET A 17 19.84 -12.93 -1.50
N LEU A 18 19.56 -12.86 -2.81
CA LEU A 18 19.27 -11.60 -3.48
C LEU A 18 17.95 -11.00 -3.01
N GLU A 19 16.92 -11.83 -2.83
CA GLU A 19 15.63 -11.40 -2.26
C GLU A 19 15.79 -10.88 -0.82
N LYS A 20 16.62 -11.52 0.01
CA LYS A 20 16.95 -11.03 1.35
C LYS A 20 17.61 -9.64 1.29
N MET A 21 18.59 -9.43 0.41
CA MET A 21 19.24 -8.13 0.21
C MET A 21 18.26 -7.04 -0.26
N ILE A 22 17.31 -7.39 -1.13
CA ILE A 22 16.25 -6.47 -1.57
C ILE A 22 15.35 -6.12 -0.38
N ASN A 23 14.86 -7.11 0.36
CA ASN A 23 13.98 -6.90 1.50
C ASN A 23 14.64 -6.06 2.61
N GLU A 24 15.93 -6.28 2.88
CA GLU A 24 16.70 -5.44 3.80
C GLU A 24 16.79 -3.99 3.31
N SER A 25 16.98 -3.79 2.00
CA SER A 25 17.01 -2.46 1.40
C SER A 25 15.64 -1.77 1.45
N VAL A 26 14.54 -2.52 1.29
CA VAL A 26 13.15 -2.02 1.36
C VAL A 26 12.78 -1.53 2.77
N LYS A 27 13.35 -2.13 3.83
CA LYS A 27 13.11 -1.66 5.22
C LYS A 27 13.46 -0.20 5.44
N THR A 28 14.35 0.36 4.62
CA THR A 28 14.75 1.78 4.68
C THR A 28 13.85 2.72 3.87
N THR A 29 12.80 2.19 3.23
CA THR A 29 11.86 2.96 2.40
C THR A 29 10.49 3.04 3.06
N SER A 30 9.80 4.17 2.86
CA SER A 30 8.47 4.43 3.45
C SER A 30 7.32 3.66 2.79
N VAL A 31 7.59 2.97 1.68
CA VAL A 31 6.57 2.22 0.92
C VAL A 31 6.97 0.75 0.87
N PRO A 32 6.15 -0.17 1.39
CA PRO A 32 6.43 -1.60 1.31
C PRO A 32 6.33 -2.07 -0.15
N LEU A 33 7.23 -2.96 -0.56
CA LEU A 33 7.16 -3.62 -1.86
C LEU A 33 6.39 -4.95 -1.76
N MET A 34 5.55 -5.21 -2.76
CA MET A 34 4.85 -6.49 -2.90
C MET A 34 5.84 -7.61 -3.29
N PRO A 35 5.59 -8.88 -2.91
CA PRO A 35 6.45 -10.00 -3.28
C PRO A 35 6.71 -10.13 -4.79
N SER A 36 5.71 -9.79 -5.62
CA SER A 36 5.84 -9.78 -7.08
C SER A 36 6.82 -8.71 -7.58
N GLN A 37 6.92 -7.57 -6.90
CA GLN A 37 7.87 -6.50 -7.21
C GLN A 37 9.28 -6.89 -6.78
N VAL A 38 9.45 -7.51 -5.62
CA VAL A 38 10.74 -8.07 -5.15
C VAL A 38 11.28 -9.08 -6.16
N LYS A 39 10.44 -10.00 -6.65
CA LYS A 39 10.81 -10.96 -7.70
C LYS A 39 11.22 -10.27 -9.01
N LYS A 40 10.51 -9.22 -9.43
CA LYS A 40 10.87 -8.42 -10.62
C LYS A 40 12.23 -7.72 -10.46
N ILE A 41 12.52 -7.16 -9.29
CA ILE A 41 13.83 -6.55 -8.99
C ILE A 41 14.92 -7.61 -9.04
N SER A 42 14.68 -8.77 -8.43
CA SER A 42 15.63 -9.90 -8.42
C SER A 42 15.99 -10.34 -9.85
N ALA A 43 14.98 -10.57 -10.70
CA ALA A 43 15.18 -10.94 -12.10
C ALA A 43 15.94 -9.86 -12.90
N TYR A 44 15.59 -8.58 -12.70
CA TYR A 44 16.27 -7.47 -13.36
C TYR A 44 17.75 -7.38 -12.95
N VAL A 45 18.04 -7.49 -11.66
CA VAL A 45 19.41 -7.43 -11.14
C VAL A 45 20.24 -8.59 -11.66
N ILE A 46 19.67 -9.80 -11.76
CA ILE A 46 20.35 -10.95 -12.36
C ILE A 46 20.63 -10.71 -13.84
N GLY A 47 19.65 -10.24 -14.62
CA GLY A 47 19.83 -9.98 -16.05
C GLY A 47 20.84 -8.87 -16.35
N LYS A 48 20.87 -7.82 -15.52
CA LYS A 48 21.84 -6.71 -15.65
C LYS A 48 23.22 -7.02 -15.09
N ALA A 49 23.31 -7.94 -14.12
CA ALA A 49 24.56 -8.38 -13.57
C ALA A 49 25.48 -9.03 -14.62
N ASP A 50 24.92 -9.69 -15.64
CA ASP A 50 25.69 -10.30 -16.72
C ASP A 50 26.38 -9.27 -17.65
N GLU A 51 25.97 -8.00 -17.62
CA GLU A 51 26.62 -6.89 -18.35
C GLU A 51 27.89 -6.36 -17.63
N TYR A 52 28.13 -6.80 -16.39
CA TYR A 52 29.33 -6.43 -15.63
C TYR A 52 30.41 -7.52 -15.70
N GLY A 53 31.68 -7.10 -15.64
CA GLY A 53 32.80 -8.03 -15.46
C GLY A 53 32.60 -8.89 -14.22
N LYS A 54 32.84 -10.21 -14.36
CA LYS A 54 32.72 -11.18 -13.27
C LYS A 54 34.09 -11.31 -12.57
N PRO A 55 34.17 -11.32 -11.22
CA PRO A 55 33.08 -11.23 -10.23
C PRO A 55 32.59 -9.78 -10.01
N ILE A 56 31.30 -9.65 -9.66
CA ILE A 56 30.62 -8.35 -9.62
C ILE A 56 30.81 -7.68 -8.25
N PRO A 57 31.22 -6.41 -8.17
CA PRO A 57 31.32 -5.72 -6.89
C PRO A 57 29.97 -5.62 -6.15
N THR A 58 29.95 -5.95 -4.85
CA THR A 58 28.73 -5.86 -4.02
C THR A 58 28.06 -4.48 -4.08
N ASP A 59 28.86 -3.41 -4.12
CA ASP A 59 28.34 -2.04 -4.18
C ASP A 59 27.56 -1.76 -5.48
N LYS A 60 27.93 -2.40 -6.60
CA LYS A 60 27.19 -2.29 -7.87
C LYS A 60 25.83 -2.97 -7.78
N ILE A 61 25.75 -4.12 -7.11
CA ILE A 61 24.49 -4.83 -6.88
C ILE A 61 23.57 -4.01 -5.97
N GLN A 62 24.10 -3.50 -4.86
CA GLN A 62 23.34 -2.64 -3.97
C GLN A 62 22.86 -1.37 -4.68
N PHE A 63 23.67 -0.78 -5.54
CA PHE A 63 23.28 0.38 -6.36
C PHE A 63 22.12 0.05 -7.30
N MET A 64 22.17 -1.08 -8.01
CA MET A 64 21.09 -1.52 -8.90
C MET A 64 19.78 -1.75 -8.12
N ILE A 65 19.86 -2.44 -6.97
CA ILE A 65 18.71 -2.67 -6.09
C ILE A 65 18.10 -1.33 -5.66
N LYS A 66 18.91 -0.41 -5.13
CA LYS A 66 18.44 0.92 -4.71
C LYS A 66 17.77 1.69 -5.83
N LYS A 67 18.36 1.70 -7.04
CA LYS A 67 17.79 2.37 -8.21
C LYS A 67 16.43 1.78 -8.61
N CYS A 68 16.30 0.45 -8.58
CA CYS A 68 15.03 -0.21 -8.89
C CYS A 68 13.96 0.09 -7.83
N ILE A 69 14.32 0.02 -6.56
CA ILE A 69 13.43 0.37 -5.45
C ILE A 69 12.96 1.81 -5.62
N GLN A 70 13.87 2.77 -5.84
CA GLN A 70 13.55 4.19 -6.07
C GLN A 70 12.60 4.41 -7.25
N GLN A 71 12.79 3.71 -8.37
CA GLN A 71 11.90 3.84 -9.53
C GLN A 71 10.50 3.29 -9.23
N ILE A 72 10.40 2.15 -8.55
CA ILE A 72 9.12 1.56 -8.17
C ILE A 72 8.41 2.43 -7.14
N THR A 73 9.12 2.88 -6.10
CA THR A 73 8.56 3.83 -5.11
C THR A 73 8.14 5.14 -5.74
N SER A 74 8.91 5.68 -6.69
CA SER A 74 8.54 6.90 -7.41
C SER A 74 7.29 6.71 -8.26
N LYS A 75 7.13 5.56 -8.93
CA LYS A 75 5.90 5.24 -9.67
C LYS A 75 4.69 5.08 -8.75
N ILE A 76 4.83 4.30 -7.68
CA ILE A 76 3.76 4.14 -6.67
C ILE A 76 3.38 5.50 -6.07
N SER A 77 4.37 6.31 -5.69
CA SER A 77 4.12 7.64 -5.13
C SER A 77 3.49 8.59 -6.15
N LYS A 78 3.82 8.45 -7.44
CA LYS A 78 3.18 9.24 -8.52
C LYS A 78 1.76 8.77 -8.75
N GLU A 79 1.50 7.47 -8.86
CA GLU A 79 0.14 6.89 -8.99
C GLU A 79 -0.73 7.32 -7.79
N GLN A 80 -0.22 7.19 -6.56
CA GLN A 80 -0.89 7.71 -5.35
C GLN A 80 -1.07 9.24 -5.34
N LYS A 81 -0.20 10.01 -6.01
CA LYS A 81 -0.34 11.46 -6.16
C LYS A 81 -1.25 11.87 -7.32
N THR A 82 -1.51 10.99 -8.30
CA THR A 82 -2.34 11.29 -9.47
C THR A 82 -3.79 10.85 -9.28
N GLU A 83 -4.08 9.94 -8.34
CA GLU A 83 -5.45 9.57 -7.96
C GLU A 83 -5.80 10.13 -6.57
N LYS A 84 -5.93 11.46 -6.45
CA LYS A 84 -6.84 11.99 -5.43
C LYS A 84 -8.24 11.86 -5.97
N GLU A 85 -9.00 10.90 -5.45
CA GLU A 85 -10.43 10.83 -5.74
C GLU A 85 -11.15 11.98 -5.05
N VAL A 86 -12.11 12.56 -5.76
CA VAL A 86 -12.92 13.69 -5.29
C VAL A 86 -14.28 13.13 -4.87
N LEU A 87 -14.60 13.21 -3.59
CA LEU A 87 -15.91 12.85 -3.06
C LEU A 87 -16.71 14.09 -2.74
N SER A 88 -18.00 14.04 -3.02
CA SER A 88 -18.90 15.05 -2.49
C SER A 88 -19.22 14.83 -1.01
N ARG A 89 -19.72 15.88 -0.34
CA ARG A 89 -20.27 15.72 1.02
C ARG A 89 -21.40 14.67 1.09
N LYS A 90 -22.20 14.52 0.03
CA LYS A 90 -23.26 13.51 -0.04
C LYS A 90 -22.68 12.11 -0.10
N GLU A 91 -21.67 11.89 -0.94
CA GLU A 91 -20.95 10.62 -1.05
C GLU A 91 -20.20 10.29 0.25
N MET A 92 -19.62 11.29 0.91
CA MET A 92 -18.99 11.14 2.22
C MET A 92 -19.99 10.72 3.31
N LYS A 93 -21.21 11.30 3.32
CA LYS A 93 -22.29 10.86 4.21
C LYS A 93 -22.69 9.41 3.94
N ILE A 94 -22.70 8.99 2.68
CA ILE A 94 -22.98 7.61 2.29
C ILE A 94 -21.87 6.68 2.80
N ALA A 95 -20.60 7.04 2.62
CA ALA A 95 -19.46 6.25 3.11
C ALA A 95 -19.52 6.03 4.63
N ARG A 96 -19.83 7.07 5.42
CA ARG A 96 -20.02 6.95 6.87
C ARG A 96 -21.18 6.02 7.26
N LYS A 97 -22.27 6.02 6.50
CA LYS A 97 -23.39 5.09 6.72
C LYS A 97 -22.97 3.64 6.48
N PHE A 98 -22.27 3.38 5.38
CA PHE A 98 -21.71 2.05 5.10
C PHE A 98 -20.73 1.59 6.17
N ALA A 99 -19.86 2.49 6.64
CA ALA A 99 -18.93 2.18 7.72
C ALA A 99 -19.65 1.66 8.97
N ASN A 100 -20.74 2.31 9.37
CA ASN A 100 -21.55 1.88 10.52
C ASN A 100 -22.23 0.52 10.29
N ILE A 101 -22.71 0.26 9.07
CA ILE A 101 -23.28 -1.04 8.69
C ILE A 101 -22.22 -2.13 8.83
N TYR A 102 -21.03 -1.94 8.24
CA TYR A 102 -19.95 -2.93 8.28
C TYR A 102 -19.44 -3.16 9.71
N THR A 103 -19.25 -2.10 10.50
CA THR A 103 -18.93 -2.24 11.93
C THR A 103 -20.01 -3.04 12.66
N SER A 104 -21.30 -2.81 12.39
CA SER A 104 -22.37 -3.58 13.03
C SER A 104 -22.36 -5.05 12.64
N ILE A 105 -22.10 -5.37 11.37
CA ILE A 105 -22.00 -6.75 10.88
C ILE A 105 -20.84 -7.45 11.58
N TYR A 106 -19.66 -6.81 11.60
CA TYR A 106 -18.49 -7.36 12.27
C TYR A 106 -18.78 -7.73 13.74
N LEU A 107 -19.43 -6.83 14.48
CA LEU A 107 -19.69 -7.03 15.91
C LEU A 107 -20.78 -8.05 16.21
N ARG A 108 -21.74 -8.27 15.29
CA ARG A 108 -22.87 -9.18 15.51
C ARG A 108 -22.64 -10.56 14.91
N GLU A 109 -22.06 -10.59 13.73
CA GLU A 109 -21.95 -11.78 12.86
C GLU A 109 -20.51 -12.26 12.73
N GLY A 110 -19.53 -11.46 13.15
CA GLY A 110 -18.12 -11.83 13.16
C GLY A 110 -17.32 -11.39 11.92
N PRO A 111 -16.00 -11.59 11.95
CA PRO A 111 -15.07 -11.14 10.91
C PRO A 111 -15.30 -11.81 9.55
N GLU A 112 -15.76 -13.06 9.53
CA GLU A 112 -16.03 -13.79 8.29
C GLU A 112 -17.21 -13.20 7.53
N ALA A 113 -18.31 -12.89 8.22
CA ALA A 113 -19.49 -12.27 7.63
C ALA A 113 -19.20 -10.86 7.11
N PHE A 114 -18.41 -10.10 7.87
CA PHE A 114 -17.90 -8.79 7.44
C PHE A 114 -17.09 -8.90 6.14
N ALA A 115 -16.10 -9.81 6.08
CA ALA A 115 -15.26 -9.97 4.89
C ALA A 115 -16.07 -10.37 3.65
N VAL A 116 -17.06 -11.26 3.81
CA VAL A 116 -17.97 -11.66 2.73
C VAL A 116 -18.79 -10.47 2.26
N ARG A 117 -19.38 -9.70 3.17
CA ARG A 117 -20.25 -8.59 2.80
C ARG A 117 -19.50 -7.46 2.11
N VAL A 118 -18.34 -7.08 2.65
CA VAL A 118 -17.45 -6.08 2.07
C VAL A 118 -17.04 -6.49 0.66
N LYS A 119 -16.64 -7.75 0.48
CA LYS A 119 -16.27 -8.28 -0.83
C LYS A 119 -17.44 -8.22 -1.82
N GLN A 120 -18.64 -8.61 -1.41
CA GLN A 120 -19.83 -8.56 -2.26
C GLN A 120 -20.18 -7.12 -2.65
N ASP A 121 -20.26 -6.19 -1.70
CA ASP A 121 -20.65 -4.81 -1.97
C ASP A 121 -19.60 -4.04 -2.80
N PHE A 122 -18.35 -4.52 -2.85
CA PHE A 122 -17.28 -3.93 -3.67
C PHE A 122 -17.09 -4.63 -5.02
N GLU A 123 -17.32 -5.94 -5.12
CA GLU A 123 -17.30 -6.68 -6.39
C GLU A 123 -18.55 -6.38 -7.22
N TYR A 124 -19.73 -6.31 -6.59
CA TYR A 124 -20.89 -5.71 -7.22
C TYR A 124 -20.70 -4.20 -7.19
N LYS A 125 -20.61 -3.55 -8.36
CA LYS A 125 -20.35 -2.11 -8.58
C LYS A 125 -21.34 -1.12 -7.94
N PHE A 126 -22.01 -1.50 -6.86
CA PHE A 126 -23.05 -0.75 -6.17
C PHE A 126 -22.50 0.46 -5.43
N VAL A 127 -21.18 0.48 -5.15
CA VAL A 127 -20.49 1.57 -4.42
C VAL A 127 -19.28 2.04 -5.22
N ASN A 128 -19.16 3.35 -5.46
CA ASN A 128 -17.99 3.97 -6.12
C ASN A 128 -16.71 3.62 -5.32
N ASN A 129 -15.60 3.30 -6.00
CA ASN A 129 -14.31 2.93 -5.41
C ASN A 129 -13.88 3.87 -4.27
N ALA A 130 -14.05 5.17 -4.44
CA ALA A 130 -13.76 6.19 -3.42
C ALA A 130 -14.62 6.02 -2.15
N ILE A 131 -15.93 5.83 -2.34
CA ILE A 131 -16.89 5.65 -1.25
C ILE A 131 -16.59 4.33 -0.51
N SER A 132 -16.29 3.28 -1.26
CA SER A 132 -15.91 1.96 -0.75
C SER A 132 -14.67 2.03 0.12
N PHE A 133 -13.62 2.69 -0.38
CA PHE A 133 -12.37 2.89 0.34
C PHE A 133 -12.58 3.61 1.67
N VAL A 134 -13.30 4.73 1.67
CA VAL A 134 -13.57 5.50 2.89
C VAL A 134 -14.43 4.71 3.87
N ALA A 135 -15.50 4.08 3.40
CA ALA A 135 -16.42 3.33 4.23
C ALA A 135 -15.69 2.20 4.98
N GLN A 136 -14.84 1.46 4.27
CA GLN A 136 -14.07 0.37 4.85
C GLN A 136 -13.12 0.88 5.94
N ARG A 137 -12.35 1.94 5.65
CA ARG A 137 -11.35 2.45 6.59
C ARG A 137 -11.96 3.04 7.85
N LEU A 138 -13.09 3.74 7.71
CA LEU A 138 -13.84 4.23 8.87
C LEU A 138 -14.43 3.06 9.68
N ALA A 139 -14.88 1.98 9.03
CA ALA A 139 -15.35 0.78 9.72
C ALA A 139 -14.23 0.12 10.54
N ASP A 140 -13.04 -0.03 9.96
CA ASP A 140 -11.86 -0.61 10.61
C ASP A 140 -11.47 0.20 11.86
N ILE A 141 -11.45 1.54 11.76
CA ILE A 141 -11.18 2.43 12.91
C ILE A 141 -12.22 2.21 14.02
N ASN A 142 -13.50 2.16 13.66
CA ASN A 142 -14.58 1.93 14.62
C ASN A 142 -14.49 0.56 15.32
N ILE A 143 -14.10 -0.48 14.57
CA ILE A 143 -13.89 -1.82 15.11
C ILE A 143 -12.71 -1.79 16.08
N ALA A 144 -11.58 -1.22 15.67
CA ALA A 144 -10.37 -1.12 16.46
C ALA A 144 -10.58 -0.36 17.78
N ILE A 145 -11.47 0.63 17.79
CA ILE A 145 -11.84 1.32 19.02
C ILE A 145 -12.66 0.42 19.94
N LYS A 146 -13.67 -0.26 19.38
CA LYS A 146 -14.60 -1.07 20.16
C LYS A 146 -13.95 -2.32 20.75
N ASP A 147 -12.95 -2.87 20.07
CA ASP A 147 -12.15 -4.00 20.59
C ASP A 147 -10.97 -3.57 21.47
N GLY A 148 -10.73 -2.26 21.60
CA GLY A 148 -9.68 -1.68 22.44
C GLY A 148 -8.28 -1.65 21.83
N THR A 149 -8.12 -2.04 20.56
CA THR A 149 -6.83 -1.95 19.85
C THR A 149 -6.44 -0.52 19.44
N LEU A 150 -7.41 0.40 19.39
CA LEU A 150 -7.23 1.82 19.19
C LEU A 150 -7.92 2.61 20.33
N GLN A 151 -7.23 3.57 20.92
CA GLN A 151 -7.83 4.47 21.91
C GLN A 151 -8.77 5.49 21.23
N GLU A 152 -9.91 5.79 21.86
CA GLU A 152 -10.92 6.73 21.36
C GLU A 152 -10.35 8.12 21.04
N GLU A 153 -9.39 8.59 21.84
CA GLU A 153 -8.68 9.88 21.63
C GLU A 153 -7.97 9.96 20.28
N ASN A 154 -7.59 8.81 19.69
CA ASN A 154 -6.94 8.74 18.40
C ASN A 154 -7.93 8.66 17.22
N ARG A 155 -9.24 8.56 17.47
CA ARG A 155 -10.27 8.45 16.44
C ARG A 155 -10.15 9.58 15.42
N GLU A 156 -10.23 10.82 15.89
CA GLU A 156 -10.29 12.00 15.02
C GLU A 156 -9.06 12.08 14.11
N LYS A 157 -7.87 11.84 14.67
CA LYS A 157 -6.62 11.81 13.91
C LYS A 157 -6.67 10.76 12.80
N ARG A 158 -7.10 9.54 13.12
CA ARG A 158 -7.15 8.41 12.17
C ARG A 158 -8.23 8.61 11.10
N GLU A 159 -9.38 9.15 11.47
CA GLU A 159 -10.41 9.54 10.51
C GLU A 159 -9.85 10.62 9.58
N ASN A 160 -9.24 11.69 10.09
CA ASN A 160 -8.66 12.76 9.29
C ASN A 160 -7.54 12.27 8.35
N GLU A 161 -6.74 11.28 8.75
CA GLU A 161 -5.77 10.64 7.84
C GLU A 161 -6.49 9.99 6.65
N VAL A 162 -7.56 9.23 6.87
CA VAL A 162 -8.38 8.63 5.80
C VAL A 162 -9.00 9.70 4.92
N LEU A 163 -9.54 10.76 5.54
CA LEU A 163 -10.17 11.86 4.82
C LEU A 163 -9.15 12.67 4.01
N SER A 164 -7.91 12.82 4.48
CA SER A 164 -6.86 13.60 3.81
C SER A 164 -6.40 13.01 2.47
N VAL A 165 -6.66 11.71 2.26
CA VAL A 165 -6.39 11.02 0.99
C VAL A 165 -7.38 11.43 -0.10
N ILE A 166 -8.55 11.98 0.29
CA ILE A 166 -9.64 12.35 -0.61
C ILE A 166 -9.93 13.84 -0.54
N GLU A 167 -10.23 14.44 -1.68
CA GLU A 167 -10.67 15.83 -1.72
C GLU A 167 -12.19 15.89 -1.55
N ILE A 168 -12.68 16.67 -0.58
CA ILE A 168 -14.11 16.83 -0.33
C ILE A 168 -14.59 18.11 -1.02
N VAL A 169 -15.47 17.97 -2.01
CA VAL A 169 -16.12 19.09 -2.68
C VAL A 169 -17.55 19.30 -2.17
N ASP A 170 -17.98 20.56 -2.13
CA ASP A 170 -19.36 20.89 -1.85
C ASP A 170 -20.21 20.60 -3.10
N ASP A 171 -21.16 19.66 -3.00
CA ASP A 171 -22.04 19.29 -4.13
C ASP A 171 -22.84 20.50 -4.66
N ASP A 172 -23.07 21.51 -3.81
CA ASP A 172 -23.81 22.74 -4.13
C ASP A 172 -23.07 23.65 -5.12
N THR A 173 -21.80 23.37 -5.43
CA THR A 173 -21.02 24.15 -6.42
C THR A 173 -21.08 23.60 -7.85
N LYS A 174 -21.76 22.45 -8.09
CA LYS A 174 -21.85 21.84 -9.43
C LYS A 174 -22.95 22.41 -10.35
N LEU A 175 -23.54 23.57 -10.04
CA LEU A 175 -24.42 24.31 -10.95
C LEU A 175 -24.10 25.82 -10.97
N ALA A 176 -22.85 26.17 -11.22
CA ALA A 176 -22.51 27.48 -11.80
C ALA A 176 -21.10 27.44 -12.40
N SER A 177 -20.97 27.06 -13.68
CA SER A 177 -20.06 27.61 -14.70
C SER A 177 -20.13 26.78 -15.97
#